data_AF-A0A4T0VDS2-F1
#
_entry.id   AF-A0A4T0VDS2-F1
#
_cell.length_a   1.000
_cell.length_b   1.000
_cell.length_c   1.000
_cell.angle_alpha   90.00
_cell.angle_beta   90.00
_cell.angle_gamma   90.00
#
_symmetry.space_group_name_H-M   'P 1'
#
loop_
_entity.id
_entity.type
_entity.pdbx_description
1 polymer ?
#
loop_
_entity_poly.entity_id
_entity_poly.type
_entity_poly.pdbx_seq_one_letter_code
_entity_poly.pdbx_strand_id
1 'polypeptide(L)'
;MAQQLKNVVLAGSTGNAGSKILQSLVDSGQFNVTVLVRKPEVAHAPGVTVKTIDFGSMAALVEVLKGQDAVIDATMSPDATMPLRMIDAAVSAGVKRFIPSEFSLDPNNPLTRSVPVFGPKNQVLSRLKDLASTGRLTYTTISNGAFLDWNLRTGFIKINIKNKKVELMDGGDVVIPWTLLDHVGRATANVLLHAEQTKNRSVYISTVEKSQKEMFKLAQEALGSDGWTVSSLDMGMVYQESLREMKAGNLTFEVFGNMILYCNSRLDYSGKWEKDDNALLGIQPWSDEEVRQLIRQYHSSSAAVNEPMAGDMRFLIALYDAISRPYPRSPFSFPRVVATPYPYQSRLEVDDDDDDATRLKVLKIPEAWFVRASPAVDNVSARLNET
;
A
#
# COMPACT_ATOMS: atom_id res chain seq x y z
N MET A 1 11.88 -19.57 -27.89
CA MET A 1 10.94 -19.94 -26.80
C MET A 1 11.17 -18.95 -25.68
N ALA A 2 10.14 -18.25 -25.22
CA ALA A 2 10.26 -17.38 -24.05
C ALA A 2 10.71 -18.22 -22.85
N GLN A 3 11.62 -17.69 -22.02
CA GLN A 3 12.10 -18.43 -20.86
C GLN A 3 10.99 -18.51 -19.81
N GLN A 4 10.58 -19.72 -19.47
CA GLN A 4 9.57 -19.95 -18.44
C GLN A 4 10.11 -19.53 -17.07
N LEU A 5 9.34 -18.72 -16.34
CA LEU A 5 9.62 -18.37 -14.94
C LEU A 5 9.01 -19.45 -14.04
N LYS A 6 9.82 -20.09 -13.19
CA LYS A 6 9.36 -21.19 -12.31
C LYS A 6 9.64 -20.91 -10.84
N ASN A 7 10.83 -20.46 -10.50
CA ASN A 7 11.22 -20.18 -9.12
C ASN A 7 10.81 -18.75 -8.75
N VAL A 8 9.82 -18.60 -7.89
CA VAL A 8 9.21 -17.31 -7.56
C VAL A 8 9.37 -17.02 -6.08
N VAL A 9 9.95 -15.87 -5.79
CA VAL A 9 10.03 -15.33 -4.44
C VAL A 9 8.92 -14.32 -4.21
N LEU A 10 8.23 -14.41 -3.07
CA LEU A 10 7.25 -13.46 -2.61
C LEU A 10 7.64 -12.88 -1.25
N ALA A 11 7.81 -11.56 -1.19
CA ALA A 11 7.90 -10.83 0.06
C ALA A 11 6.53 -10.24 0.41
N GLY A 12 6.15 -10.25 1.70
CA GLY A 12 4.86 -9.69 2.16
C GLY A 12 3.67 -10.65 2.06
N SER A 13 3.91 -11.97 2.12
CA SER A 13 2.90 -13.01 1.94
C SER A 13 1.75 -13.01 2.95
N THR A 14 1.86 -12.31 4.08
CA THR A 14 0.79 -12.19 5.09
C THR A 14 -0.08 -10.95 4.91
N GLY A 15 0.23 -10.08 3.95
CA GLY A 15 -0.54 -8.85 3.70
C GLY A 15 -1.85 -9.11 2.96
N ASN A 16 -2.68 -8.07 2.84
CA ASN A 16 -3.96 -8.13 2.13
C ASN A 16 -3.80 -8.65 0.69
N ALA A 17 -2.92 -8.04 -0.11
CA ALA A 17 -2.62 -8.51 -1.46
C ALA A 17 -1.71 -9.74 -1.47
N GLY A 18 -0.63 -9.71 -0.67
CA GLY A 18 0.38 -10.78 -0.64
C GLY A 18 -0.18 -12.17 -0.31
N SER A 19 -1.17 -12.27 0.57
CA SER A 19 -1.83 -13.54 0.88
C SER A 19 -2.59 -14.12 -0.32
N LYS A 20 -3.27 -13.27 -1.09
CA LYS A 20 -3.98 -13.68 -2.31
C LYS A 20 -3.04 -14.00 -3.47
N ILE A 21 -1.93 -13.27 -3.57
CA ILE A 21 -0.84 -13.59 -4.50
C ILE A 21 -0.24 -14.96 -4.17
N LEU A 22 0.07 -15.23 -2.90
CA LEU A 22 0.58 -16.52 -2.47
C LEU A 22 -0.39 -17.66 -2.84
N GLN A 23 -1.67 -17.49 -2.50
CA GLN A 23 -2.70 -18.46 -2.82
C GLN A 23 -2.76 -18.73 -4.33
N SER A 24 -2.77 -17.68 -5.16
CA SER A 24 -2.82 -17.81 -6.62
C SER A 24 -1.57 -18.47 -7.21
N LEU A 25 -0.38 -18.20 -6.66
CA LEU A 25 0.85 -18.86 -7.08
C LEU A 25 0.80 -20.36 -6.77
N VAL A 26 0.35 -20.74 -5.57
CA VAL A 26 0.23 -22.14 -5.15
C VAL A 26 -0.83 -22.88 -5.97
N ASP A 27 -2.04 -22.31 -6.10
CA ASP A 27 -3.15 -22.92 -6.81
C ASP A 27 -2.87 -23.12 -8.31
N SER A 28 -2.01 -22.27 -8.89
CA SER A 28 -1.59 -22.45 -10.29
C SER A 28 -0.85 -23.77 -10.53
N GLY A 29 -0.20 -24.33 -9.50
CA GLY A 29 0.65 -25.52 -9.61
C GLY A 29 1.87 -25.37 -10.53
N GLN A 30 2.18 -24.15 -10.99
CA GLN A 30 3.20 -23.88 -12.02
C GLN A 30 4.51 -23.32 -11.44
N PHE A 31 4.53 -22.91 -10.17
CA PHE A 31 5.66 -22.22 -9.55
C PHE A 31 6.22 -22.97 -8.33
N ASN A 32 7.54 -22.91 -8.17
CA ASN A 32 8.22 -23.22 -6.92
C ASN A 32 8.24 -21.95 -6.08
N VAL A 33 7.40 -21.88 -5.06
CA VAL A 33 7.19 -20.64 -4.30
C VAL A 33 8.07 -20.60 -3.06
N THR A 34 8.85 -19.52 -2.93
CA THR A 34 9.57 -19.16 -1.71
C THR A 34 8.97 -17.89 -1.12
N VAL A 35 8.61 -17.89 0.17
CA VAL A 35 8.15 -16.70 0.87
C VAL A 35 9.23 -16.14 1.79
N LEU A 36 9.44 -14.83 1.74
CA LEU A 36 10.35 -14.13 2.64
C LEU A 36 9.56 -13.55 3.81
N VAL A 37 9.96 -13.92 5.02
CA VAL A 37 9.33 -13.49 6.26
C VAL A 37 10.34 -12.88 7.22
N ARG A 38 9.89 -11.98 8.09
CA ARG A 38 10.72 -11.40 9.16
C ARG A 38 10.85 -12.32 10.39
N LYS A 39 9.83 -13.15 10.63
CA LYS A 39 9.75 -14.08 11.75
C LYS A 39 9.29 -15.45 11.25
N PRO A 40 9.78 -16.55 11.84
CA PRO A 40 9.52 -17.91 11.38
C PRO A 40 8.10 -18.42 11.71
N GLU A 41 7.38 -17.75 12.62
CA GLU A 41 6.11 -18.21 13.22
C GLU A 41 4.89 -18.16 12.29
N VAL A 42 5.06 -17.83 11.02
CA VAL A 42 3.95 -17.76 10.07
C VAL A 42 3.75 -19.14 9.45
N ALA A 43 2.64 -19.80 9.77
CA ALA A 43 2.24 -21.03 9.12
C ALA A 43 1.87 -20.75 7.65
N HIS A 44 2.46 -21.51 6.71
CA HIS A 44 2.13 -21.45 5.29
C HIS A 44 1.58 -22.79 4.80
N ALA A 45 0.87 -22.76 3.68
CA ALA A 45 0.35 -23.95 3.04
C ALA A 45 1.47 -24.94 2.67
N PRO A 46 1.18 -26.26 2.65
CA PRO A 46 2.12 -27.26 2.15
C PRO A 46 2.62 -26.91 0.74
N GLY A 47 3.92 -27.12 0.48
CA GLY A 47 4.54 -26.83 -0.82
C GLY A 47 5.15 -25.43 -0.96
N VAL A 48 5.06 -24.58 0.08
CA VAL A 48 5.71 -23.27 0.12
C VAL A 48 7.02 -23.36 0.92
N THR A 49 8.12 -22.88 0.35
CA THR A 49 9.39 -22.74 1.07
C THR A 49 9.40 -21.43 1.87
N VAL A 50 9.60 -21.50 3.17
CA VAL A 50 9.66 -20.31 4.03
C VAL A 50 11.12 -19.96 4.33
N LYS A 51 11.50 -18.70 4.13
CA LYS A 51 12.83 -18.18 4.47
C LYS A 51 12.70 -16.96 5.37
N THR A 52 13.19 -17.09 6.60
CA THR A 52 13.33 -15.95 7.50
C THR A 52 14.56 -15.14 7.09
N ILE A 53 14.38 -13.82 6.93
CA ILE A 53 15.44 -12.95 6.45
C ILE A 53 15.37 -11.56 7.09
N ASP A 54 16.55 -10.99 7.32
CA ASP A 54 16.71 -9.56 7.57
C ASP A 54 16.71 -8.79 6.25
N PHE A 55 15.62 -8.08 5.98
CA PHE A 55 15.48 -7.22 4.80
C PHE A 55 16.42 -6.00 4.81
N GLY A 56 17.06 -5.69 5.94
CA GLY A 56 18.13 -4.70 6.02
C GLY A 56 19.47 -5.20 5.46
N SER A 57 19.66 -6.51 5.30
CA SER A 57 20.93 -7.09 4.85
C SER A 57 20.93 -7.33 3.34
N MET A 58 21.73 -6.55 2.61
CA MET A 58 21.94 -6.76 1.16
C MET A 58 22.52 -8.16 0.88
N ALA A 59 23.47 -8.62 1.69
CA ALA A 59 24.09 -9.94 1.49
C ALA A 59 23.08 -11.08 1.67
N ALA A 60 22.22 -10.98 2.69
CA ALA A 60 21.17 -11.98 2.91
C ALA A 60 20.15 -11.97 1.77
N LEU A 61 19.76 -10.79 1.28
CA LEU A 61 18.84 -10.67 0.14
C LEU A 61 19.43 -11.29 -1.12
N VAL A 62 20.70 -10.99 -1.44
CA VAL A 62 21.36 -11.61 -2.61
C VAL A 62 21.40 -13.13 -2.47
N GLU A 63 21.76 -13.65 -1.30
CA GLU A 63 21.88 -15.09 -1.08
C GLU A 63 20.54 -15.81 -1.27
N VAL A 64 19.46 -15.31 -0.68
CA VAL A 64 18.14 -15.95 -0.78
C VAL A 64 17.54 -15.86 -2.19
N LEU A 65 17.94 -14.84 -2.97
CA LEU A 65 17.44 -14.62 -4.32
C LEU A 65 18.23 -15.37 -5.40
N LYS A 66 19.36 -16.02 -5.07
CA LYS A 66 20.12 -16.83 -6.03
C LYS A 66 19.26 -17.99 -6.55
N GLY A 67 19.28 -18.18 -7.87
CA GLY A 67 18.53 -19.24 -8.55
C GLY A 67 17.03 -18.98 -8.68
N GLN A 68 16.55 -17.80 -8.27
CA GLN A 68 15.16 -17.39 -8.42
C GLN A 68 14.95 -16.71 -9.77
N ASP A 69 13.83 -17.00 -10.42
CA ASP A 69 13.49 -16.43 -11.72
C ASP A 69 12.79 -15.07 -11.58
N ALA A 70 11.92 -14.95 -10.58
CA ALA A 70 11.12 -13.76 -10.34
C ALA A 70 11.03 -13.40 -8.86
N VAL A 71 10.93 -12.10 -8.59
CA VAL A 71 10.64 -11.54 -7.26
C VAL A 71 9.36 -10.73 -7.32
N ILE A 72 8.46 -10.99 -6.38
CA ILE A 72 7.25 -10.22 -6.14
C ILE A 72 7.39 -9.53 -4.78
N ASP A 73 7.34 -8.21 -4.81
CA ASP A 73 7.24 -7.37 -3.62
C ASP A 73 5.78 -7.05 -3.35
N ALA A 74 5.18 -7.69 -2.35
CA ALA A 74 3.88 -7.31 -1.81
C ALA A 74 4.02 -6.74 -0.39
N THR A 75 5.20 -6.19 -0.07
CA THR A 75 5.46 -5.63 1.24
C THR A 75 4.93 -4.21 1.34
N MET A 76 4.74 -3.82 2.59
CA MET A 76 4.60 -2.45 3.02
C MET A 76 5.59 -2.25 4.16
N SER A 77 6.63 -1.45 3.93
CA SER A 77 7.82 -1.38 4.79
C SER A 77 7.97 -0.02 5.46
N PRO A 78 8.30 0.03 6.78
CA PRO A 78 8.77 1.24 7.45
C PRO A 78 10.15 1.72 7.01
N ASP A 79 10.89 0.91 6.26
CA ASP A 79 12.13 1.31 5.60
C ASP A 79 11.83 1.56 4.13
N ALA A 80 11.88 2.82 3.71
CA ALA A 80 11.58 3.22 2.34
C ALA A 80 12.72 2.89 1.36
N THR A 81 13.91 2.56 1.87
CA THR A 81 15.03 2.07 1.05
C THR A 81 14.92 0.58 0.77
N MET A 82 14.12 -0.17 1.55
CA MET A 82 14.02 -1.62 1.44
C MET A 82 13.59 -2.09 0.04
N PRO A 83 12.55 -1.51 -0.62
CA PRO A 83 12.18 -1.92 -1.97
C PRO A 83 13.33 -1.75 -2.98
N LEU A 84 14.09 -0.64 -2.90
CA LEU A 84 15.25 -0.41 -3.76
C LEU A 84 16.37 -1.41 -3.49
N ARG A 85 16.64 -1.71 -2.21
CA ARG A 85 17.62 -2.73 -1.80
C ARG A 85 17.26 -4.10 -2.35
N MET A 86 15.98 -4.47 -2.30
CA MET A 86 15.49 -5.75 -2.82
C MET A 86 15.60 -5.82 -4.35
N ILE A 87 15.36 -4.72 -5.07
CA ILE A 87 15.58 -4.63 -6.52
C ILE A 87 17.06 -4.84 -6.84
N ASP A 88 17.96 -4.14 -6.14
CA ASP A 88 19.40 -4.23 -6.37
C ASP A 88 19.93 -5.64 -6.04
N ALA A 89 19.43 -6.24 -4.96
CA ALA A 89 19.73 -7.64 -4.62
C ALA A 89 19.25 -8.61 -5.70
N ALA A 90 18.04 -8.41 -6.24
CA ALA A 90 17.50 -9.23 -7.31
C ALA A 90 18.39 -9.17 -8.57
N VAL A 91 18.85 -7.98 -8.95
CA VAL A 91 19.80 -7.80 -10.06
C VAL A 91 21.12 -8.52 -9.77
N SER A 92 21.69 -8.35 -8.57
CA SER A 92 22.94 -9.02 -8.19
C SER A 92 22.83 -10.55 -8.13
N ALA A 93 21.65 -11.08 -7.82
CA ALA A 93 21.37 -12.51 -7.80
C ALA A 93 21.02 -13.10 -9.19
N GLY A 94 20.87 -12.26 -10.22
CA GLY A 94 20.52 -12.69 -11.58
C GLY A 94 19.04 -12.98 -11.80
N VAL A 95 18.16 -12.40 -10.98
CA VAL A 95 16.69 -12.50 -11.15
C VAL A 95 16.28 -11.85 -12.47
N LYS A 96 15.30 -12.45 -13.17
CA LYS A 96 14.89 -12.03 -14.51
C LYS A 96 13.72 -11.05 -14.49
N ARG A 97 12.76 -11.26 -13.59
CA ARG A 97 11.52 -10.46 -13.49
C ARG A 97 11.32 -9.93 -12.08
N PHE A 98 10.96 -8.65 -11.97
CA PHE A 98 10.56 -8.04 -10.71
C PHE A 98 9.16 -7.44 -10.81
N ILE A 99 8.29 -7.80 -9.88
CA ILE A 99 6.97 -7.19 -9.72
C ILE A 99 7.02 -6.38 -8.42
N PRO A 100 7.07 -5.03 -8.48
CA PRO A 100 7.14 -4.21 -7.28
C PRO A 100 5.79 -4.17 -6.55
N SER A 101 5.81 -3.61 -5.33
CA SER A 101 4.60 -3.27 -4.57
C SER A 101 3.88 -2.08 -5.22
N GLU A 102 3.39 -2.30 -6.43
CA GLU A 102 2.66 -1.35 -7.26
C GLU A 102 1.28 -1.92 -7.60
N PHE A 103 0.46 -2.02 -6.54
CA PHE A 103 -0.96 -2.38 -6.56
C PHE A 103 -1.78 -1.11 -6.29
N SER A 104 -1.78 -0.18 -7.24
CA SER A 104 -2.33 1.16 -7.04
C SER A 104 -2.95 1.78 -8.29
N LEU A 105 -3.04 3.11 -8.31
CA LEU A 105 -3.47 3.91 -9.45
C LEU A 105 -2.43 3.87 -10.58
N ASP A 106 -2.72 4.51 -11.72
CA ASP A 106 -1.84 4.48 -12.89
C ASP A 106 -0.44 5.10 -12.59
N PRO A 107 0.65 4.30 -12.65
CA PRO A 107 2.00 4.79 -12.46
C PRO A 107 2.49 5.70 -13.57
N ASN A 108 1.77 5.79 -14.70
CA ASN A 108 2.12 6.65 -15.83
C ASN A 108 1.31 7.97 -15.86
N ASN A 109 0.34 8.17 -14.96
CA ASN A 109 -0.39 9.43 -14.85
C ASN A 109 0.42 10.46 -14.03
N PRO A 110 0.95 11.53 -14.64
CA PRO A 110 1.81 12.50 -13.94
C PRO A 110 1.09 13.24 -12.81
N LEU A 111 -0.21 13.49 -12.91
CA LEU A 111 -0.98 14.19 -11.86
C LEU A 111 -1.06 13.33 -10.61
N THR A 112 -1.47 12.07 -10.76
CA THR A 112 -1.47 11.09 -9.66
C THR A 112 -0.10 10.94 -9.05
N ARG A 113 0.94 10.81 -9.89
CA ARG A 113 2.30 10.59 -9.43
C ARG A 113 2.97 11.84 -8.85
N SER A 114 2.36 13.01 -8.97
CA SER A 114 2.79 14.25 -8.29
C SER A 114 2.38 14.30 -6.81
N VAL A 115 1.39 13.48 -6.40
CA VAL A 115 0.89 13.49 -5.03
C VAL A 115 1.90 12.80 -4.09
N PRO A 116 2.28 13.41 -2.95
CA PRO A 116 3.40 12.95 -2.13
C PRO A 116 3.36 11.48 -1.70
N VAL A 117 2.16 10.93 -1.47
CA VAL A 117 1.98 9.53 -1.08
C VAL A 117 2.58 8.53 -2.10
N PHE A 118 2.69 8.91 -3.37
CA PHE A 118 3.28 8.06 -4.42
C PHE A 118 4.80 8.27 -4.60
N GLY A 119 5.42 9.16 -3.82
CA GLY A 119 6.85 9.48 -3.92
C GLY A 119 7.78 8.25 -3.91
N PRO A 120 7.71 7.35 -2.92
CA PRO A 120 8.55 6.15 -2.90
C PRO A 120 8.28 5.20 -4.07
N LYS A 121 7.01 5.09 -4.49
CA LYS A 121 6.65 4.29 -5.67
C LYS A 121 7.28 4.87 -6.94
N ASN A 122 7.44 6.19 -7.05
CA ASN A 122 8.14 6.83 -8.16
C ASN A 122 9.61 6.43 -8.21
N GLN A 123 10.28 6.38 -7.06
CA GLN A 123 11.69 5.98 -6.97
C GLN A 123 11.86 4.52 -7.41
N VAL A 124 10.99 3.63 -6.95
CA VAL A 124 10.95 2.21 -7.35
C VAL A 124 10.74 2.05 -8.85
N LEU A 125 9.74 2.71 -9.41
CA LEU A 125 9.45 2.62 -10.85
C LEU A 125 10.58 3.17 -11.70
N SER A 126 11.18 4.31 -11.31
CA SER A 126 12.33 4.88 -12.01
C SER A 126 13.49 3.88 -12.03
N ARG A 127 13.82 3.29 -10.88
CA ARG A 127 14.89 2.29 -10.78
C ARG A 127 14.65 1.09 -11.69
N LEU A 128 13.41 0.58 -11.73
CA LEU A 128 13.05 -0.54 -12.60
C LEU A 128 13.11 -0.18 -14.08
N LYS A 129 12.68 1.03 -14.47
CA LYS A 129 12.80 1.54 -15.85
C LYS A 129 14.26 1.64 -16.28
N ASP A 130 15.15 2.14 -15.42
CA ASP A 130 16.59 2.23 -15.70
C ASP A 130 17.26 0.86 -15.85
N LEU A 131 16.88 -0.11 -15.02
CA LEU A 131 17.41 -1.47 -15.11
C LEU A 131 16.88 -2.20 -16.36
N ALA A 132 15.63 -1.94 -16.73
CA ALA A 132 15.02 -2.49 -17.94
C ALA A 132 15.63 -1.91 -19.23
N SER A 133 15.94 -0.61 -19.26
CA SER A 133 16.56 0.02 -20.44
C SER A 133 17.97 -0.50 -20.73
N THR A 134 18.65 -1.01 -19.70
CA THR A 134 19.98 -1.64 -19.79
C THR A 134 19.92 -3.17 -19.91
N GLY A 135 18.71 -3.76 -19.96
CA GLY A 135 18.52 -5.20 -20.09
C GLY A 135 18.93 -6.02 -18.86
N ARG A 136 19.17 -5.37 -17.71
CA ARG A 136 19.64 -6.03 -16.48
C ARG A 136 18.53 -6.73 -15.69
N LEU A 137 17.29 -6.32 -15.90
CA LEU A 137 16.10 -6.83 -15.22
C LEU A 137 14.87 -6.50 -16.07
N THR A 138 13.83 -7.33 -16.03
CA THR A 138 12.52 -6.95 -16.55
C THR A 138 11.54 -6.69 -15.42
N TYR A 139 10.54 -5.85 -15.65
CA TYR A 139 9.52 -5.55 -14.64
C TYR A 139 8.10 -5.58 -15.18
N THR A 140 7.13 -5.68 -14.27
CA THR A 140 5.71 -5.43 -14.56
C THR A 140 5.08 -4.76 -13.35
N THR A 141 4.33 -3.68 -13.53
CA THR A 141 3.51 -3.08 -12.46
C THR A 141 2.03 -3.39 -12.67
N ILE A 142 1.23 -3.46 -11.61
CA ILE A 142 -0.17 -3.90 -11.67
C ILE A 142 -1.09 -2.77 -11.18
N SER A 143 -1.66 -2.02 -12.10
CA SER A 143 -2.65 -0.99 -11.78
C SER A 143 -4.02 -1.63 -11.61
N ASN A 144 -4.47 -1.76 -10.35
CA ASN A 144 -5.74 -2.40 -9.99
C ASN A 144 -6.77 -1.42 -9.41
N GLY A 145 -6.45 -0.13 -9.32
CA GLY A 145 -7.31 0.85 -8.68
C GLY A 145 -7.57 0.54 -7.20
N ALA A 146 -8.81 0.69 -6.75
CA ALA A 146 -9.21 0.45 -5.37
C ALA A 146 -9.41 -1.06 -5.09
N PHE A 147 -8.90 -1.55 -3.95
CA PHE A 147 -9.20 -2.92 -3.51
C PHE A 147 -10.67 -3.03 -3.07
N LEU A 148 -11.52 -3.70 -3.86
CA LEU A 148 -12.97 -3.70 -3.66
C LEU A 148 -13.39 -4.22 -2.28
N ASP A 149 -13.01 -5.46 -1.98
CA ASP A 149 -13.39 -6.17 -0.77
C ASP A 149 -12.75 -5.57 0.48
N TRP A 150 -11.52 -5.06 0.37
CA TRP A 150 -10.89 -4.32 1.47
C TRP A 150 -11.62 -3.01 1.76
N ASN A 151 -12.00 -2.23 0.74
CA ASN A 151 -12.75 -0.99 0.93
C ASN A 151 -14.13 -1.21 1.53
N LEU A 152 -14.85 -2.26 1.11
CA LEU A 152 -16.13 -2.63 1.71
C LEU A 152 -15.99 -3.05 3.18
N ARG A 153 -14.89 -3.74 3.53
CA ARG A 153 -14.62 -4.18 4.90
C ARG A 153 -14.22 -3.03 5.83
N THR A 154 -13.42 -2.08 5.35
CA THR A 154 -12.83 -1.02 6.19
C THR A 154 -13.58 0.31 6.11
N GLY A 155 -14.36 0.54 5.07
CA GLY A 155 -14.98 1.82 4.77
C GLY A 155 -14.01 2.91 4.32
N PHE A 156 -12.78 2.55 3.89
CA PHE A 156 -11.73 3.50 3.53
C PHE A 156 -12.17 4.54 2.50
N ILE A 157 -12.85 4.12 1.43
CA ILE A 157 -13.43 5.00 0.41
C ILE A 157 -14.71 5.73 0.85
N LYS A 158 -14.87 5.90 2.16
CA LYS A 158 -15.98 6.59 2.80
C LYS A 158 -17.36 5.97 2.54
N ILE A 159 -17.41 4.66 2.30
CA ILE A 159 -18.63 3.85 2.33
C ILE A 159 -18.51 2.87 3.49
N ASN A 160 -19.02 3.25 4.66
CA ASN A 160 -19.07 2.38 5.83
C ASN A 160 -20.40 1.62 5.83
N ILE A 161 -20.38 0.42 5.26
CA ILE A 161 -21.57 -0.43 5.16
C ILE A 161 -22.08 -0.90 6.52
N LYS A 162 -21.20 -1.04 7.52
CA LYS A 162 -21.55 -1.51 8.87
C LYS A 162 -22.40 -0.51 9.64
N ASN A 163 -21.97 0.75 9.60
CA ASN A 163 -22.64 1.84 10.29
C ASN A 163 -23.62 2.58 9.39
N LYS A 164 -23.87 2.05 8.17
CA LYS A 164 -24.66 2.71 7.13
C LYS A 164 -24.31 4.19 7.00
N LYS A 165 -23.01 4.51 6.86
CA LYS A 165 -22.52 5.88 6.68
C LYS A 165 -21.83 6.00 5.34
N VAL A 166 -22.13 7.07 4.60
CA VAL A 166 -21.38 7.46 3.41
C VAL A 166 -20.99 8.93 3.48
N GLU A 167 -19.77 9.24 3.06
CA GLU A 167 -19.28 10.61 2.91
C GLU A 167 -18.85 10.77 1.45
N LEU A 168 -19.70 11.42 0.65
CA LEU A 168 -19.53 11.56 -0.79
C LEU A 168 -18.35 12.49 -1.09
N MET A 169 -17.33 11.95 -1.74
CA MET A 169 -16.10 12.67 -2.07
C MET A 169 -16.30 13.49 -3.35
N ASP A 170 -16.33 14.83 -3.24
CA ASP A 170 -16.61 15.73 -4.37
C ASP A 170 -17.87 15.31 -5.17
N GLY A 171 -18.92 14.85 -4.48
CA GLY A 171 -20.18 14.36 -5.08
C GLY A 171 -20.20 12.87 -5.44
N GLY A 172 -19.03 12.23 -5.51
CA GLY A 172 -18.89 10.78 -5.66
C GLY A 172 -19.20 10.24 -7.06
N ASP A 173 -19.18 11.09 -8.08
CA ASP A 173 -19.55 10.74 -9.46
C ASP A 173 -18.36 10.21 -10.32
N VAL A 174 -17.12 10.33 -9.84
CA VAL A 174 -15.93 9.81 -10.56
C VAL A 174 -15.94 8.28 -10.54
N VAL A 175 -15.89 7.68 -11.73
CA VAL A 175 -15.80 6.23 -11.91
C VAL A 175 -14.42 5.74 -11.52
N ILE A 176 -14.38 4.81 -10.57
CA ILE A 176 -13.16 4.22 -10.04
C ILE A 176 -13.09 2.76 -10.50
N PRO A 177 -11.91 2.29 -10.96
CA PRO A 177 -11.65 0.86 -11.11
C PRO A 177 -11.52 0.20 -9.74
N TRP A 178 -12.33 -0.83 -9.49
CA TRP A 178 -12.30 -1.61 -8.25
C TRP A 178 -11.90 -3.04 -8.56
N THR A 179 -10.93 -3.58 -7.83
CA THR A 179 -10.44 -4.94 -8.03
C THR A 179 -10.48 -5.73 -6.74
N LEU A 180 -11.02 -6.95 -6.78
CA LEU A 180 -10.95 -7.87 -5.65
C LEU A 180 -9.49 -8.22 -5.35
N LEU A 181 -9.14 -8.36 -4.07
CA LEU A 181 -7.83 -8.86 -3.67
C LEU A 181 -7.51 -10.23 -4.31
N ASP A 182 -8.51 -11.10 -4.49
CA ASP A 182 -8.34 -12.37 -5.20
C ASP A 182 -7.96 -12.18 -6.67
N HIS A 183 -8.63 -11.27 -7.38
CA HIS A 183 -8.31 -10.93 -8.76
C HIS A 183 -6.92 -10.29 -8.88
N VAL A 184 -6.49 -9.48 -7.90
CA VAL A 184 -5.11 -8.97 -7.85
C VAL A 184 -4.10 -10.12 -7.70
N GLY A 185 -4.38 -11.08 -6.82
CA GLY A 185 -3.56 -12.29 -6.65
C GLY A 185 -3.41 -13.08 -7.96
N ARG A 186 -4.55 -13.36 -8.60
CA ARG A 186 -4.61 -14.11 -9.85
C ARG A 186 -3.89 -13.41 -10.99
N ALA A 187 -4.12 -12.11 -11.15
CA ALA A 187 -3.44 -11.31 -12.16
C ALA A 187 -1.92 -11.30 -11.95
N THR A 188 -1.46 -11.19 -10.69
CA THR A 188 -0.04 -11.19 -10.36
C THR A 188 0.64 -12.52 -10.75
N ALA A 189 0.01 -13.65 -10.46
CA ALA A 189 0.51 -14.96 -10.89
C ALA A 189 0.52 -15.08 -12.43
N ASN A 190 -0.57 -14.66 -13.09
CA ASN A 190 -0.72 -14.74 -14.53
C ASN A 190 0.24 -13.81 -15.29
N VAL A 191 0.67 -12.69 -14.70
CA VAL A 191 1.74 -11.84 -15.27
C VAL A 191 3.01 -12.65 -15.52
N LEU A 192 3.36 -13.56 -14.60
CA LEU A 192 4.54 -14.43 -14.74
C LEU A 192 4.35 -15.52 -15.81
N LEU A 193 3.12 -16.01 -16.00
CA LEU A 193 2.77 -16.96 -17.07
C LEU A 193 2.78 -16.29 -18.45
N HIS A 194 2.41 -15.02 -18.51
CA HIS A 194 2.41 -14.18 -19.72
C HIS A 194 3.62 -13.25 -19.76
N ALA A 195 4.80 -13.78 -19.42
CA ALA A 195 6.00 -12.98 -19.19
C ALA A 195 6.37 -12.10 -20.39
N GLU A 196 6.23 -12.56 -21.64
CA GLU A 196 6.55 -11.71 -22.81
C GLU A 196 5.52 -10.60 -23.02
N GLN A 197 4.22 -10.92 -22.94
CA GLN A 197 3.16 -9.93 -23.11
C GLN A 197 3.17 -8.84 -22.04
N THR A 198 3.67 -9.15 -20.84
CA THR A 198 3.68 -8.23 -19.69
C THR A 198 5.04 -7.60 -19.42
N LYS A 199 6.04 -7.87 -20.27
CA LYS A 199 7.41 -7.40 -20.10
C LYS A 199 7.52 -5.88 -20.17
N ASN A 200 8.12 -5.28 -19.14
CA ASN A 200 8.52 -3.87 -19.06
C ASN A 200 7.38 -2.87 -19.28
N ARG A 201 6.17 -3.22 -18.82
CA ARG A 201 4.99 -2.36 -18.90
C ARG A 201 4.13 -2.45 -17.65
N SER A 202 3.24 -1.48 -17.51
CA SER A 202 2.13 -1.53 -16.58
C SER A 202 1.00 -2.36 -17.19
N VAL A 203 0.40 -3.23 -16.39
CA VAL A 203 -0.86 -3.91 -16.72
C VAL A 203 -1.99 -3.33 -15.90
N TYR A 204 -3.19 -3.32 -16.47
CA TYR A 204 -4.37 -2.67 -15.89
C TYR A 204 -5.47 -3.71 -15.69
N ILE A 205 -6.01 -3.81 -14.48
CA ILE A 205 -7.08 -4.74 -14.15
C ILE A 205 -8.19 -4.05 -13.37
N SER A 206 -9.40 -4.54 -13.54
CA SER A 206 -10.57 -4.11 -12.77
C SER A 206 -11.58 -5.25 -12.69
N THR A 207 -12.22 -5.40 -11.54
CA THR A 207 -13.37 -6.32 -11.39
C THR A 207 -14.67 -5.62 -11.72
N VAL A 208 -14.82 -4.37 -11.26
CA VAL A 208 -15.93 -3.49 -11.64
C VAL A 208 -15.40 -2.07 -11.80
N GLU A 209 -16.09 -1.29 -12.62
CA GLU A 209 -15.83 0.14 -12.81
C GLU A 209 -17.10 0.88 -12.41
N LYS A 210 -17.06 1.52 -11.25
CA LYS A 210 -18.23 2.21 -10.68
C LYS A 210 -17.77 3.45 -9.94
N SER A 211 -18.59 4.48 -9.97
CA SER A 211 -18.42 5.62 -9.09
C SER A 211 -18.70 5.26 -7.62
N GLN A 212 -18.22 6.09 -6.70
CA GLN A 212 -18.53 5.94 -5.27
C GLN A 212 -20.05 5.95 -5.04
N LYS A 213 -20.77 6.80 -5.78
CA LYS A 213 -22.23 6.94 -5.72
C LYS A 213 -22.97 5.71 -6.25
N GLU A 214 -22.50 5.11 -7.34
CA GLU A 214 -23.05 3.84 -7.84
C GLU A 214 -22.78 2.69 -6.86
N MET A 215 -21.57 2.62 -6.29
CA MET A 215 -21.24 1.62 -5.26
C MET A 215 -22.12 1.81 -4.01
N PHE A 216 -22.37 3.06 -3.60
CA PHE A 216 -23.28 3.38 -2.52
C PHE A 216 -24.73 2.96 -2.84
N LYS A 217 -25.21 3.20 -4.06
CA LYS A 217 -26.52 2.72 -4.51
C LYS A 217 -26.64 1.20 -4.39
N LEU A 218 -25.61 0.45 -4.82
CA LEU A 218 -25.59 -1.01 -4.65
C LEU A 218 -25.62 -1.41 -3.17
N ALA A 219 -24.98 -0.65 -2.28
CA ALA A 219 -25.06 -0.90 -0.85
C ALA A 219 -26.48 -0.66 -0.29
N GLN A 220 -27.19 0.36 -0.77
CA GLN A 220 -28.59 0.59 -0.42
C GLN A 220 -29.50 -0.53 -0.94
N GLU A 221 -29.31 -0.98 -2.18
CA GLU A 221 -30.06 -2.11 -2.75
C GLU A 221 -29.78 -3.42 -2.00
N ALA A 222 -28.56 -3.61 -1.51
CA ALA A 222 -28.16 -4.81 -0.79
C ALA A 222 -28.65 -4.84 0.67
N LEU A 223 -28.66 -3.68 1.36
CA LEU A 223 -28.84 -3.57 2.83
C LEU A 223 -30.08 -2.75 3.25
N GLY A 224 -30.88 -2.30 2.30
CA GLY A 224 -31.99 -1.36 2.49
C GLY A 224 -31.53 0.10 2.43
N SER A 225 -32.40 0.96 1.88
CA SER A 225 -32.19 2.41 1.73
C SER A 225 -32.27 3.19 3.03
N ASP A 226 -32.90 2.63 4.06
CA ASP A 226 -33.17 3.32 5.31
C ASP A 226 -32.00 3.24 6.29
N GLY A 227 -31.89 4.26 7.14
CA GLY A 227 -30.90 4.36 8.22
C GLY A 227 -29.51 4.83 7.77
N TRP A 228 -29.36 5.28 6.52
CA TRP A 228 -28.08 5.79 6.03
C TRP A 228 -27.82 7.23 6.45
N THR A 229 -26.65 7.49 7.04
CA THR A 229 -26.12 8.84 7.21
C THR A 229 -25.33 9.22 5.98
N VAL A 230 -25.77 10.25 5.26
CA VAL A 230 -25.14 10.74 4.03
C VAL A 230 -24.59 12.15 4.27
N SER A 231 -23.30 12.34 4.06
CA SER A 231 -22.64 13.65 4.04
C SER A 231 -21.79 13.81 2.79
N SER A 232 -21.21 15.00 2.58
CA SER A 232 -20.28 15.29 1.50
C SER A 232 -18.95 15.77 2.06
N LEU A 233 -17.85 15.47 1.35
CA LEU A 233 -16.50 15.94 1.64
C LEU A 233 -16.00 16.77 0.46
N ASP A 234 -15.46 17.95 0.76
CA ASP A 234 -14.62 18.70 -0.17
C ASP A 234 -13.21 18.09 -0.11
N MET A 235 -12.87 17.29 -1.11
CA MET A 235 -11.58 16.62 -1.14
C MET A 235 -10.42 17.57 -1.41
N GLY A 236 -10.69 18.73 -2.03
CA GLY A 236 -9.70 19.79 -2.16
C GLY A 236 -9.24 20.30 -0.80
N MET A 237 -10.18 20.61 0.10
CA MET A 237 -9.86 21.01 1.47
C MET A 237 -9.18 19.88 2.26
N VAL A 238 -9.71 18.66 2.17
CA VAL A 238 -9.13 17.47 2.83
C VAL A 238 -7.69 17.23 2.37
N TYR A 239 -7.39 17.45 1.09
CA TYR A 239 -6.04 17.32 0.56
C TYR A 239 -5.10 18.41 1.08
N GLN A 240 -5.55 19.68 1.10
CA GLN A 240 -4.75 20.78 1.64
C GLN A 240 -4.45 20.59 3.14
N GLU A 241 -5.43 20.11 3.90
CA GLU A 241 -5.27 19.70 5.30
C GLU A 241 -4.18 18.64 5.42
N SER A 242 -4.31 17.56 4.64
CA SER A 242 -3.36 16.44 4.65
C SER A 242 -1.93 16.89 4.28
N LEU A 243 -1.79 17.83 3.34
CA LEU A 243 -0.48 18.40 3.02
C LEU A 243 0.10 19.23 4.17
N ARG A 244 -0.74 19.97 4.90
CA ARG A 244 -0.29 20.74 6.06
C ARG A 244 0.14 19.83 7.20
N GLU A 245 -0.66 18.83 7.51
CA GLU A 245 -0.37 17.83 8.53
C GLU A 245 0.92 17.07 8.21
N MET A 246 1.10 16.63 6.96
CA MET A 246 2.34 16.00 6.52
C MET A 246 3.55 16.93 6.70
N LYS A 247 3.43 18.22 6.36
CA LYS A 247 4.51 19.21 6.55
C LYS A 247 4.81 19.49 8.02
N ALA A 248 3.83 19.34 8.90
CA ALA A 248 3.99 19.43 10.35
C ALA A 248 4.61 18.16 10.96
N GLY A 249 4.86 17.12 10.16
CA GLY A 249 5.40 15.83 10.62
C GLY A 249 4.34 14.83 11.08
N ASN A 250 3.05 15.13 10.88
CA ASN A 250 1.95 14.21 11.19
C ASN A 250 1.76 13.22 10.03
N LEU A 251 2.31 12.03 10.21
CA LEU A 251 2.46 11.01 9.17
C LEU A 251 1.57 9.82 9.51
N THR A 252 0.26 10.03 9.46
CA THR A 252 -0.73 9.04 9.86
C THR A 252 -1.42 8.42 8.65
N PHE A 253 -2.01 7.24 8.85
CA PHE A 253 -2.64 6.51 7.75
C PHE A 253 -3.79 7.32 7.16
N GLU A 254 -4.44 8.10 8.01
CA GLU A 254 -5.45 9.06 7.61
C GLU A 254 -4.89 10.16 6.69
N VAL A 255 -3.76 10.79 7.04
CA VAL A 255 -3.14 11.84 6.22
C VAL A 255 -2.82 11.33 4.81
N PHE A 256 -2.14 10.20 4.70
CA PHE A 256 -1.78 9.63 3.40
C PHE A 256 -2.97 8.98 2.68
N GLY A 257 -3.88 8.38 3.44
CA GLY A 257 -5.13 7.83 2.93
C GLY A 257 -5.99 8.90 2.28
N ASN A 258 -6.12 10.07 2.91
CA ASN A 258 -6.83 11.22 2.38
C ASN A 258 -6.23 11.74 1.06
N MET A 259 -4.91 11.67 0.89
CA MET A 259 -4.26 11.98 -0.41
C MET A 259 -4.63 10.97 -1.50
N ILE A 260 -4.76 9.68 -1.16
CA ILE A 260 -5.22 8.64 -2.10
C ILE A 260 -6.70 8.87 -2.44
N LEU A 261 -7.53 9.21 -1.46
CA LEU A 261 -8.95 9.52 -1.67
C LEU A 261 -9.14 10.75 -2.54
N TYR A 262 -8.30 11.78 -2.37
CA TYR A 262 -8.28 12.95 -3.26
C TYR A 262 -8.03 12.57 -4.72
N CYS A 263 -7.11 11.63 -4.97
CA CYS A 263 -6.89 11.13 -6.33
C CYS A 263 -8.12 10.39 -6.86
N ASN A 264 -8.76 9.57 -6.03
CA ASN A 264 -9.96 8.81 -6.41
C ASN A 264 -11.20 9.68 -6.63
N SER A 265 -11.26 10.89 -6.07
CA SER A 265 -12.39 11.81 -6.26
C SER A 265 -12.28 12.65 -7.53
N ARG A 266 -11.23 12.47 -8.35
CA ARG A 266 -10.93 13.32 -9.50
C ARG A 266 -10.59 12.53 -10.75
N LEU A 267 -11.27 12.86 -11.85
CA LEU A 267 -11.17 12.13 -13.11
C LEU A 267 -9.77 12.19 -13.74
N ASP A 268 -9.09 13.32 -13.60
CA ASP A 268 -7.74 13.58 -14.10
C ASP A 268 -6.65 12.83 -13.32
N TYR A 269 -6.98 12.29 -12.14
CA TYR A 269 -6.08 11.49 -11.30
C TYR A 269 -6.41 9.98 -11.39
N SER A 270 -7.67 9.61 -11.23
CA SER A 270 -8.09 8.21 -11.09
C SER A 270 -9.34 7.90 -11.91
N GLY A 271 -9.25 8.10 -13.22
CA GLY A 271 -10.31 7.73 -14.15
C GLY A 271 -10.33 6.25 -14.53
N LYS A 272 -11.38 5.87 -15.25
CA LYS A 272 -11.49 4.60 -15.95
C LYS A 272 -10.28 4.40 -16.89
N TRP A 273 -9.77 3.17 -16.96
CA TRP A 273 -8.71 2.81 -17.90
C TRP A 273 -9.25 2.78 -19.33
N GLU A 274 -8.51 3.35 -20.29
CA GLU A 274 -8.88 3.26 -21.70
C GLU A 274 -8.83 1.81 -22.21
N LYS A 275 -7.90 1.03 -21.67
CA LYS A 275 -7.71 -0.39 -21.98
C LYS A 275 -7.31 -1.14 -20.71
N ASP A 276 -7.89 -2.33 -20.55
CA ASP A 276 -7.50 -3.28 -19.52
C ASP A 276 -6.77 -4.51 -20.11
N ASP A 277 -6.17 -5.29 -19.20
CA ASP A 277 -5.51 -6.56 -19.43
C ASP A 277 -6.30 -7.72 -18.78
N ASN A 278 -7.59 -7.54 -18.48
CA ASN A 278 -8.41 -8.51 -17.74
C ASN A 278 -8.44 -9.86 -18.47
N ALA A 279 -8.70 -9.85 -19.78
CA ALA A 279 -8.74 -11.08 -20.58
C ALA A 279 -7.38 -11.80 -20.63
N LEU A 280 -6.28 -11.04 -20.75
CA LEU A 280 -4.92 -11.59 -20.73
C LEU A 280 -4.60 -12.24 -19.38
N LEU A 281 -5.09 -11.65 -18.28
CA LEU A 281 -4.74 -12.04 -16.92
C LEU A 281 -5.83 -12.88 -16.23
N GLY A 282 -6.83 -13.35 -16.96
CA GLY A 282 -7.86 -14.26 -16.46
C GLY A 282 -8.80 -13.62 -15.42
N ILE A 283 -9.05 -12.31 -15.55
CA ILE A 283 -9.95 -11.54 -14.69
C ILE A 283 -11.29 -11.43 -15.39
N GLN A 284 -12.34 -11.88 -14.72
CA GLN A 284 -13.71 -11.77 -15.22
C GLN A 284 -14.37 -10.57 -14.52
N PRO A 285 -14.92 -9.61 -15.29
CA PRO A 285 -15.72 -8.54 -14.70
C PRO A 285 -16.92 -9.09 -13.95
N TRP A 286 -17.28 -8.44 -12.85
CA TRP A 286 -18.45 -8.81 -12.05
C TRP A 286 -19.68 -8.01 -12.46
N SER A 287 -20.82 -8.65 -12.29
CA SER A 287 -22.14 -8.05 -12.33
C SER A 287 -22.46 -7.29 -11.03
N ASP A 288 -23.48 -6.43 -11.10
CA ASP A 288 -23.99 -5.71 -9.94
C ASP A 288 -24.51 -6.65 -8.84
N GLU A 289 -25.02 -7.83 -9.20
CA GLU A 289 -25.50 -8.79 -8.20
C GLU A 289 -24.36 -9.42 -7.41
N GLU A 290 -23.24 -9.76 -8.04
CA GLU A 290 -22.06 -10.28 -7.33
C GLU A 290 -21.52 -9.24 -6.35
N VAL A 291 -21.52 -7.95 -6.73
CA VAL A 291 -21.16 -6.86 -5.82
C VAL A 291 -22.14 -6.75 -4.65
N ARG A 292 -23.46 -6.81 -4.89
CA ARG A 292 -24.46 -6.80 -3.81
C ARG A 292 -24.31 -7.98 -2.86
N GLN A 293 -24.02 -9.18 -3.37
CA GLN A 293 -23.76 -10.35 -2.54
C GLN A 293 -22.53 -10.15 -1.65
N LEU A 294 -21.44 -9.62 -2.21
CA LEU A 294 -20.23 -9.28 -1.44
C LEU A 294 -20.51 -8.26 -0.33
N ILE A 295 -21.31 -7.24 -0.62
CA ILE A 295 -21.74 -6.25 0.39
C ILE A 295 -22.52 -6.93 1.52
N ARG A 296 -23.50 -7.80 1.21
CA ARG A 296 -24.27 -8.56 2.23
C ARG A 296 -23.34 -9.44 3.08
N GLN A 297 -22.35 -10.09 2.46
CA GLN A 297 -21.37 -10.91 3.15
C GLN A 297 -20.54 -10.09 4.14
N TYR A 298 -19.96 -8.96 3.72
CA TYR A 298 -19.16 -8.15 4.63
C TYR A 298 -20.00 -7.42 5.68
N HIS A 299 -21.24 -7.06 5.38
CA HIS A 299 -22.16 -6.50 6.37
C HIS A 299 -22.54 -7.51 7.47
N SER A 300 -22.69 -8.79 7.16
CA SER A 300 -23.04 -9.83 8.15
C SER A 300 -21.85 -10.34 8.97
N SER A 301 -20.61 -10.26 8.47
CA SER A 301 -19.42 -10.76 9.18
C SER A 301 -19.00 -9.87 10.36
N SER A 302 -19.02 -10.37 11.59
CA SER A 302 -18.60 -9.63 12.80
C SER A 302 -17.08 -9.40 12.92
N ALA A 303 -16.25 -10.06 12.11
CA ALA A 303 -14.77 -10.05 12.22
C ALA A 303 -14.08 -8.80 11.61
N ALA A 304 -14.84 -7.79 11.17
CA ALA A 304 -14.33 -6.70 10.33
C ALA A 304 -13.89 -5.43 11.07
N VAL A 305 -13.82 -5.44 12.41
CA VAL A 305 -13.58 -4.22 13.19
C VAL A 305 -12.33 -4.43 14.06
N ASN A 306 -11.22 -3.79 13.67
CA ASN A 306 -10.02 -3.46 14.51
C ASN A 306 -8.68 -4.20 14.37
N GLU A 307 -8.32 -4.87 13.26
CA GLU A 307 -6.95 -5.46 13.16
C GLU A 307 -5.95 -4.92 12.10
N PRO A 308 -6.29 -4.26 10.98
CA PRO A 308 -5.24 -3.94 9.99
C PRO A 308 -4.36 -2.72 10.29
N MET A 309 -4.78 -1.77 11.14
CA MET A 309 -4.15 -0.44 11.25
C MET A 309 -2.70 -0.43 11.77
N ALA A 310 -2.25 -1.48 12.47
CA ALA A 310 -0.91 -1.51 13.09
C ALA A 310 0.23 -1.65 12.06
N GLY A 311 -0.03 -2.32 10.92
CA GLY A 311 0.93 -2.40 9.82
C GLY A 311 1.08 -1.05 9.11
N ASP A 312 -0.04 -0.37 8.93
CA ASP A 312 -0.18 0.86 8.16
C ASP A 312 0.57 2.04 8.80
N MET A 313 0.61 2.15 10.14
CA MET A 313 1.25 3.29 10.80
C MET A 313 2.78 3.31 10.67
N ARG A 314 3.41 2.14 10.55
CA ARG A 314 4.88 2.02 10.45
C ARG A 314 5.38 2.42 9.06
N PHE A 315 4.63 2.13 7.99
CA PHE A 315 4.92 2.53 6.62
C PHE A 315 5.11 4.04 6.45
N LEU A 316 4.38 4.83 7.24
CA LEU A 316 4.28 6.27 7.05
C LEU A 316 5.49 7.00 7.63
N ILE A 317 6.12 6.40 8.64
CA ILE A 317 7.42 6.84 9.18
C ILE A 317 8.51 6.65 8.10
N ALA A 318 8.45 5.58 7.31
CA ALA A 318 9.33 5.36 6.14
C ALA A 318 9.16 6.43 5.08
N LEU A 319 7.90 6.69 4.75
CA LEU A 319 7.50 7.57 3.68
C LEU A 319 8.05 8.97 3.94
N TYR A 320 8.04 9.42 5.20
CA TYR A 320 8.72 10.63 5.61
C TYR A 320 10.22 10.62 5.40
N ASP A 321 10.91 9.54 5.78
CA ASP A 321 12.37 9.44 5.58
C ASP A 321 12.76 9.48 4.09
N ALA A 322 11.93 8.90 3.21
CA ALA A 322 12.16 8.97 1.76
C ALA A 322 11.79 10.32 1.12
N ILE A 323 10.75 11.01 1.60
CA ILE A 323 10.36 12.33 1.09
C ILE A 323 11.30 13.42 1.62
N SER A 324 11.81 13.28 2.85
CA SER A 324 12.70 14.26 3.49
C SER A 324 14.15 14.20 3.02
N ARG A 325 14.56 13.12 2.34
CA ARG A 325 15.92 12.98 1.78
C ARG A 325 15.95 13.38 0.30
N PRO A 326 16.72 14.41 -0.10
CA PRO A 326 16.97 14.66 -1.51
C PRO A 326 17.76 13.49 -2.10
N TYR A 327 17.22 12.85 -3.14
CA TYR A 327 17.96 11.83 -3.89
C TYR A 327 19.19 12.49 -4.53
N PRO A 328 20.43 12.03 -4.26
CA PRO A 328 21.58 12.51 -4.99
C PRO A 328 21.46 11.97 -6.42
N ARG A 329 21.09 12.85 -7.37
CA ARG A 329 20.86 12.63 -8.82
C ARG A 329 19.40 12.39 -9.27
N SER A 330 18.46 13.21 -8.83
CA SER A 330 17.23 13.42 -9.61
C SER A 330 17.51 14.33 -10.82
N PRO A 331 17.13 13.97 -12.07
CA PRO A 331 17.18 14.88 -13.23
C PRO A 331 16.12 15.98 -13.16
N PHE A 332 15.22 15.94 -12.18
CA PHE A 332 14.23 16.99 -11.93
C PHE A 332 14.80 18.02 -10.98
N SER A 333 15.03 19.23 -11.50
CA SER A 333 15.32 20.42 -10.70
C SER A 333 14.08 20.80 -9.89
N PHE A 334 14.04 20.42 -8.62
CA PHE A 334 13.20 21.12 -7.65
C PHE A 334 13.76 22.54 -7.47
N PRO A 335 12.91 23.57 -7.30
CA PRO A 335 13.41 24.90 -6.98
C PRO A 335 14.26 24.81 -5.71
N ARG A 336 15.52 25.28 -5.78
CA ARG A 336 16.39 25.44 -4.62
C ARG A 336 15.65 26.33 -3.62
N VAL A 337 15.36 25.78 -2.44
CA VAL A 337 15.07 26.62 -1.28
C VAL A 337 16.36 27.38 -0.99
N VAL A 338 16.39 28.65 -1.35
CA VAL A 338 17.44 29.57 -0.93
C VAL A 338 17.26 29.70 0.58
N ALA A 339 18.17 29.08 1.34
CA ALA A 339 18.28 29.32 2.77
C ALA A 339 18.62 30.81 2.95
N THR A 340 17.66 31.61 3.36
CA THR A 340 17.93 32.94 3.90
C THR A 340 18.61 32.78 5.26
N PRO A 341 19.73 33.46 5.53
CA PRO A 341 20.47 33.30 6.76
C PRO A 341 19.79 34.13 7.85
N TYR A 342 19.33 33.48 8.92
CA TYR A 342 19.30 34.12 10.24
C TYR A 342 19.91 33.19 11.28
N PRO A 343 20.73 33.72 12.21
CA PRO A 343 21.72 32.94 12.92
C PRO A 343 21.20 32.54 14.30
N TYR A 344 21.34 31.26 14.65
CA TYR A 344 21.63 30.91 16.04
C TYR A 344 22.39 29.59 16.10
N GLN A 345 23.71 29.69 16.26
CA GLN A 345 24.56 28.66 16.83
C GLN A 345 24.99 29.14 18.21
N SER A 346 24.57 28.45 19.26
CA SER A 346 25.39 28.19 20.45
C SER A 346 24.69 27.13 21.29
N ARG A 347 25.30 25.94 21.33
CA ARG A 347 25.92 25.36 22.52
C ARG A 347 24.91 24.87 23.57
N LEU A 348 24.87 23.55 23.68
CA LEU A 348 24.43 22.81 24.86
C LEU A 348 25.31 23.22 26.04
N GLU A 349 24.76 23.98 26.98
CA GLU A 349 25.18 23.99 28.37
C GLU A 349 23.92 23.69 29.21
N VAL A 350 24.07 22.73 30.12
CA VAL A 350 23.08 22.30 31.08
C VAL A 350 23.20 23.26 32.26
N ASP A 351 22.11 23.94 32.63
CA ASP A 351 21.97 24.58 33.93
C ASP A 351 20.64 24.13 34.54
N ASP A 352 20.76 23.52 35.72
CA ASP A 352 19.69 23.28 36.69
C ASP A 352 19.41 24.61 37.43
N ASP A 353 18.15 24.83 37.82
CA ASP A 353 17.55 26.01 38.48
C ASP A 353 17.16 27.20 37.58
N ASP A 354 15.86 27.35 37.23
CA ASP A 354 15.05 28.55 37.57
C ASP A 354 13.54 28.42 37.21
N ASP A 355 12.71 29.02 38.05
CA ASP A 355 11.25 28.89 38.20
C ASP A 355 10.50 30.05 37.48
N ASP A 356 10.46 30.04 36.14
CA ASP A 356 9.76 31.08 35.34
C ASP A 356 8.32 30.69 34.99
N ALA A 357 7.37 31.36 35.64
CA ALA A 357 5.92 31.20 35.47
C ALA A 357 5.36 31.77 34.13
N THR A 358 6.19 32.25 33.21
CA THR A 358 5.73 32.83 31.92
C THR A 358 6.10 32.04 30.66
N ARG A 359 6.69 30.84 30.78
CA ARG A 359 7.02 29.98 29.63
C ARG A 359 5.83 29.10 29.20
N LEU A 360 5.52 29.09 27.89
CA LEU A 360 4.53 28.18 27.27
C LEU A 360 4.95 26.71 27.52
N LYS A 361 4.16 26.00 28.33
CA LYS A 361 4.36 24.57 28.63
C LYS A 361 4.21 23.75 27.35
N VAL A 362 5.30 23.12 26.91
CA VAL A 362 5.24 21.97 25.99
C VAL A 362 4.37 20.89 26.65
N LEU A 363 3.44 20.32 25.90
CA LEU A 363 2.61 19.18 26.29
C LEU A 363 3.51 18.03 26.82
N LYS A 364 3.67 17.94 28.14
CA LYS A 364 4.11 16.72 28.81
C LYS A 364 2.95 15.72 28.74
N ILE A 365 3.21 14.53 28.20
CA ILE A 365 2.31 13.39 28.35
C ILE A 365 2.18 13.12 29.86
N PRO A 366 0.98 13.09 30.46
CA PRO A 366 0.85 12.90 31.89
C PRO A 366 1.33 11.50 32.30
N GLU A 367 2.24 11.43 33.28
CA GLU A 367 2.76 10.18 33.86
C GLU A 367 1.63 9.28 34.44
N ALA A 368 0.52 9.90 34.84
CA ALA A 368 -0.71 9.23 35.24
C ALA A 368 -1.37 8.39 34.13
N TRP A 369 -0.99 8.57 32.86
CA TRP A 369 -1.44 7.75 31.73
C TRP A 369 -0.65 6.44 31.67
N PHE A 370 0.66 6.46 31.93
CA PHE A 370 1.49 5.25 32.04
C PHE A 370 1.10 4.39 33.24
N VAL A 371 0.88 5.02 34.41
CA VAL A 371 0.46 4.29 35.63
C VAL A 371 -0.94 3.67 35.48
N ARG A 372 -1.84 4.29 34.67
CA ARG A 372 -3.17 3.74 34.38
C ARG A 372 -3.19 2.69 33.27
N ALA A 373 -2.26 2.77 32.32
CA ALA A 373 -2.19 1.83 31.20
C ALA A 373 -1.45 0.53 31.56
N SER A 374 -0.50 0.55 32.51
CA SER A 374 0.29 -0.63 32.87
C SER A 374 -0.57 -1.85 33.26
N PRO A 375 -1.60 -1.74 34.14
CA PRO A 375 -2.39 -2.91 34.52
C PRO A 375 -3.23 -3.51 33.37
N ALA A 376 -3.57 -2.71 32.36
CA ALA A 376 -4.31 -3.17 31.18
C ALA A 376 -3.37 -3.85 30.16
N VAL A 377 -2.15 -3.33 30.00
CA VAL A 377 -1.11 -3.90 29.14
C VAL A 377 -0.55 -5.20 29.73
N ASP A 378 -0.41 -5.27 31.05
CA ASP A 378 0.03 -6.48 31.74
C ASP A 378 -1.05 -7.57 31.72
N ASN A 379 -2.34 -7.22 31.83
CA ASN A 379 -3.46 -8.17 31.68
C ASN A 379 -3.58 -8.73 30.26
N VAL A 380 -3.34 -7.92 29.23
CA VAL A 380 -3.32 -8.39 27.84
C VAL A 380 -2.12 -9.31 27.60
N SER A 381 -0.95 -8.97 28.17
CA SER A 381 0.25 -9.81 28.06
C SER A 381 0.14 -11.13 28.84
N ALA A 382 -0.52 -11.15 29.99
CA ALA A 382 -0.77 -12.37 30.76
C ALA A 382 -1.74 -13.33 30.03
N ARG A 383 -2.80 -12.79 29.42
CA ARG A 383 -3.77 -13.59 28.65
C ARG A 383 -3.23 -14.17 27.35
N LEU A 384 -2.21 -13.53 26.76
CA LEU A 384 -1.53 -14.03 25.56
C LEU A 384 -0.52 -15.14 25.84
N ASN A 385 -0.17 -15.39 27.12
CA ASN A 385 0.75 -16.45 27.53
C ASN A 385 0.05 -17.70 28.10
N GLU A 386 -1.29 -17.70 28.20
CA GLU A 386 -2.10 -18.83 28.70
C GLU A 386 -2.91 -19.56 27.62
N THR A 387 -2.69 -19.26 26.34
CA THR A 387 -3.21 -19.97 25.16
C THR A 387 -2.09 -20.23 24.17
#